data_AF-A0AA38BVZ4-F1
#
_entry.id   AF-A0AA38BVZ4-F1
#
_cell.length_a   1.000
_cell.length_b   1.000
_cell.length_c   1.000
_cell.angle_alpha   90.00
_cell.angle_beta   90.00
_cell.angle_gamma   90.00
#
_symmetry.space_group_name_H-M   'P 1'
#
loop_
_entity.id
_entity.type
_entity.pdbx_description
1 polymer ?
#
loop_
_entity_poly.entity_id
_entity_poly.type
_entity_poly.pdbx_seq_one_letter_code
_entity_poly.pdbx_strand_id
1 'polypeptide(L)'
;GKRQGTVSLPIASSPHHMEVNVFPVAESSRYVLMTLIKELARTSEIALLEEYESSFAADYKVMVPYEIEKLSKYVQHIIKWMMDRYADVVKLVLYSDNDSNL
;
A
#
# COMPACT_ATOMS: atom_id res chain seq x y z
N GLY A 1 -25.06 16.60 0.96
CA GLY A 1 -24.65 15.47 1.82
C GLY A 1 -23.53 14.71 1.14
N LYS A 2 -22.44 14.38 1.84
CA LYS A 2 -21.37 13.54 1.30
C LYS A 2 -21.91 12.11 1.21
N ARG A 3 -22.02 11.55 0.00
CA ARG A 3 -22.30 10.13 -0.18
C ARG A 3 -21.07 9.35 0.31
N GLN A 4 -21.22 8.57 1.37
CA GLN A 4 -20.23 7.53 1.70
C GLN A 4 -20.37 6.43 0.66
N GLY A 5 -19.36 6.29 -0.19
CA GLY A 5 -19.25 5.18 -1.14
C GLY A 5 -18.41 4.07 -0.54
N THR A 6 -18.81 2.82 -0.77
CA THR A 6 -18.01 1.64 -0.42
C THR A 6 -17.20 1.23 -1.64
N VAL A 7 -15.91 0.98 -1.44
CA VAL A 7 -15.01 0.44 -2.46
C VAL A 7 -14.57 -0.94 -1.99
N SER A 8 -14.75 -1.96 -2.82
CA SER A 8 -14.23 -3.31 -2.55
C SER A 8 -12.99 -3.54 -3.40
N LEU A 9 -11.92 -4.02 -2.78
CA LEU A 9 -10.68 -4.33 -3.46
C LEU A 9 -10.11 -5.64 -2.94
N PRO A 10 -9.80 -6.62 -3.79
CA PRO A 10 -9.11 -7.83 -3.39
C PRO A 10 -7.67 -7.50 -3.00
N ILE A 11 -7.22 -8.04 -1.88
CA ILE A 11 -5.86 -7.90 -1.38
C ILE A 11 -5.38 -9.30 -1.00
N ALA A 12 -4.28 -9.75 -1.59
CA ALA A 12 -3.56 -10.91 -1.10
C ALA A 12 -2.59 -10.44 -0.01
N SER A 13 -2.69 -11.01 1.18
CA SER A 13 -1.90 -10.57 2.33
C SER A 13 -1.38 -11.77 3.12
N SER A 14 -0.12 -11.67 3.53
CA SER A 14 0.55 -12.55 4.48
C SER A 14 1.00 -11.72 5.70
N PRO A 15 1.71 -12.32 6.68
CA PRO A 15 2.29 -11.59 7.80
C PRO A 15 3.23 -10.45 7.37
N HIS A 16 4.08 -10.68 6.37
CA HIS A 16 5.16 -9.74 6.01
C HIS A 16 4.98 -9.01 4.68
N HIS A 17 4.09 -9.48 3.80
CA HIS A 17 3.82 -8.82 2.52
C HIS A 17 2.34 -8.67 2.25
N MET A 18 2.01 -7.72 1.38
CA MET A 18 0.70 -7.57 0.79
C MET A 18 0.82 -7.14 -0.68
N GLU A 19 -0.13 -7.62 -1.45
CA GLU A 19 -0.24 -7.42 -2.89
C GLU A 19 -1.54 -6.67 -3.17
N VAL A 20 -1.44 -5.58 -3.94
CA VAL A 20 -2.58 -4.70 -4.18
C VAL A 20 -2.59 -4.19 -5.63
N ASN A 21 -3.74 -4.28 -6.30
CA ASN A 21 -3.96 -3.61 -7.57
C ASN A 21 -5.03 -2.53 -7.39
N VAL A 22 -4.65 -1.25 -7.50
CA VAL A 22 -5.60 -0.12 -7.36
C VAL A 22 -6.16 0.39 -8.68
N PHE A 23 -5.76 -0.20 -9.81
CA PHE A 23 -6.23 0.19 -11.14
C PHE A 23 -7.75 0.00 -11.32
N PRO A 24 -8.40 -1.11 -10.87
CA PRO A 24 -9.85 -1.27 -10.99
C PRO A 24 -10.67 -0.21 -10.24
N VAL A 25 -10.04 0.50 -9.30
CA VAL A 25 -10.63 1.54 -8.46
C VAL A 25 -9.92 2.87 -8.64
N ALA A 26 -9.41 3.15 -9.84
CA ALA A 26 -8.55 4.30 -10.14
C ALA A 26 -9.06 5.64 -9.58
N GLU A 27 -10.36 5.92 -9.67
CA GLU A 27 -10.98 7.16 -9.14
C GLU A 27 -10.88 7.27 -7.62
N SER A 28 -10.91 6.13 -6.91
CA SER A 28 -10.86 6.05 -5.45
C SER A 28 -9.50 5.59 -4.92
N SER A 29 -8.53 5.34 -5.80
CA SER A 29 -7.20 4.80 -5.48
C SER A 29 -6.49 5.57 -4.36
N ARG A 30 -6.58 6.91 -4.35
CA ARG A 30 -6.07 7.73 -3.25
C ARG A 30 -6.61 7.29 -1.90
N TYR A 31 -7.93 7.14 -1.78
CA TYR A 31 -8.58 6.80 -0.52
C TYR A 31 -8.22 5.39 -0.07
N VAL A 32 -8.13 4.46 -1.02
CA VAL A 32 -7.66 3.09 -0.76
C VAL A 32 -6.23 3.12 -0.21
N LEU A 33 -5.29 3.73 -0.94
CA LEU A 33 -3.88 3.82 -0.53
C LEU A 33 -3.71 4.50 0.83
N MET A 34 -4.45 5.59 1.08
CA MET A 34 -4.42 6.27 2.38
C MET A 34 -5.04 5.47 3.52
N THR A 35 -6.02 4.62 3.23
CA THR A 35 -6.61 3.75 4.25
C THR A 35 -5.65 2.62 4.60
N LEU A 36 -5.05 2.00 3.58
CA LEU A 36 -4.07 0.93 3.76
C LEU A 36 -2.86 1.39 4.58
N ILE A 37 -2.27 2.54 4.23
CA ILE A 37 -1.07 3.01 4.94
C ILE A 37 -1.35 3.36 6.40
N LYS A 38 -2.53 3.89 6.71
CA LYS A 38 -2.95 4.16 8.09
C LYS A 38 -3.12 2.88 8.89
N GLU A 39 -3.71 1.85 8.29
CA GLU A 39 -3.89 0.56 8.96
C GLU A 39 -2.55 -0.13 9.23
N LEU A 40 -1.60 -0.04 8.30
CA LEU A 40 -0.24 -0.54 8.50
C LEU A 40 0.48 0.22 9.62
N ALA A 41 0.41 1.55 9.62
CA ALA A 41 1.04 2.37 10.66
C ALA A 41 0.46 2.08 12.06
N ARG A 42 -0.86 1.89 12.16
CA ARG A 42 -1.53 1.50 13.40
C ARG A 42 -1.07 0.12 13.88
N THR A 43 -0.91 -0.82 12.96
CA THR A 43 -0.47 -2.19 13.27
C THR A 43 0.99 -2.21 13.75
N SER A 44 1.87 -1.42 13.13
CA SER A 44 3.26 -1.28 13.59
C SER A 44 3.37 -0.64 14.97
N GLU A 45 2.54 0.37 15.27
CA GLU A 45 2.51 0.99 16.60
C GLU A 45 2.10 0.00 17.69
N ILE A 46 1.12 -0.87 17.41
CA ILE A 46 0.69 -1.90 18.37
C ILE A 46 1.78 -2.96 18.58
N ALA A 47 2.44 -3.40 17.51
CA ALA A 47 3.52 -4.38 17.61
C ALA A 47 4.70 -3.87 18.48
N LEU A 48 4.99 -2.57 18.43
CA LEU A 48 6.02 -1.95 19.27
C LEU A 48 5.63 -1.86 20.76
N LEU A 49 4.33 -1.78 21.07
CA LEU A 49 3.82 -1.66 22.43
C LEU A 49 3.69 -3.00 23.16
N GLU A 50 3.53 -4.11 22.43
CA GLU A 50 3.23 -5.43 23.00
C GLU A 50 4.47 -6.26 23.36
N GLU A 51 5.69 -5.71 23.35
CA GLU A 51 6.96 -6.44 23.60
C GLU A 51 6.95 -7.85 22.97
N TYR A 52 6.53 -7.95 21.70
CA TYR A 52 6.36 -9.25 21.06
C TYR A 52 7.73 -9.96 20.99
N GLU A 53 7.92 -10.99 21.84
CA GLU A 53 9.10 -11.85 21.92
C GLU A 53 9.27 -12.72 20.67
N SER A 54 9.37 -12.12 19.48
CA SER A 54 9.90 -12.80 18.31
C SER A 54 10.92 -11.91 17.64
N SER A 55 12.19 -12.15 18.01
CA SER A 55 13.34 -11.85 17.18
C SER A 55 13.02 -12.17 15.71
N PHE A 56 13.36 -11.27 14.78
CA PHE A 56 13.30 -11.40 13.31
C PHE A 56 12.03 -10.96 12.56
N ALA A 57 10.95 -10.50 13.21
CA ALA A 57 9.88 -9.84 12.47
C ALA A 57 10.35 -8.45 12.02
N ALA A 58 10.37 -8.18 10.71
CA ALA A 58 10.70 -6.84 10.22
C ALA A 58 9.65 -5.84 10.71
N ASP A 59 10.09 -4.67 11.19
CA ASP A 59 9.22 -3.58 11.68
C ASP A 59 8.38 -2.92 10.56
N TYR A 60 8.46 -3.45 9.34
CA TYR A 60 7.77 -2.95 8.16
C TYR A 60 7.05 -4.06 7.40
N LYS A 61 5.96 -3.71 6.72
CA LYS A 61 5.29 -4.60 5.75
C LYS A 61 5.76 -4.28 4.33
N VAL A 62 5.97 -5.29 3.50
CA VAL A 62 6.22 -5.08 2.06
C VAL A 62 4.89 -4.94 1.32
N MET A 63 4.69 -3.86 0.60
CA MET A 63 3.53 -3.67 -0.28
C MET A 63 4.00 -3.75 -1.74
N VAL A 64 3.29 -4.54 -2.54
CA VAL A 64 3.56 -4.71 -3.98
C VAL A 64 2.36 -4.17 -4.76
N PRO A 65 2.40 -2.91 -5.22
CA PRO A 65 1.41 -2.40 -6.15
C PRO A 65 1.73 -2.87 -7.57
N TYR A 66 0.72 -3.35 -8.29
CA TYR A 66 0.82 -3.79 -9.68
C TYR A 66 0.16 -2.79 -10.64
N GLU A 67 0.55 -2.85 -11.92
CA GLU A 67 0.00 -2.06 -13.03
C GLU A 67 0.12 -0.53 -12.82
N ILE A 68 1.21 -0.10 -12.19
CA ILE A 68 1.41 1.29 -11.79
C ILE A 68 1.51 2.22 -13.00
N GLU A 69 1.96 1.71 -14.15
CA GLU A 69 2.00 2.40 -15.44
C GLU A 69 0.61 2.82 -15.93
N LYS A 70 -0.44 2.07 -15.57
CA LYS A 70 -1.83 2.38 -15.96
C LYS A 70 -2.47 3.44 -15.05
N LEU A 71 -1.82 3.81 -13.95
CA LEU A 71 -2.31 4.79 -13.00
C LEU A 71 -2.03 6.22 -13.46
N SER A 72 -2.89 7.16 -13.06
CA SER A 72 -2.68 8.58 -13.36
C SER A 72 -1.44 9.13 -12.64
N LYS A 73 -0.83 10.19 -13.20
CA LYS A 73 0.32 10.87 -12.58
C LYS A 73 0.07 11.32 -11.14
N TYR A 74 -1.16 11.72 -10.85
CA TYR A 74 -1.58 12.06 -9.49
C TYR A 74 -1.46 10.88 -8.51
N VAL A 75 -1.92 9.69 -8.92
CA VAL A 75 -1.83 8.49 -8.09
C VAL A 75 -0.38 8.04 -7.94
N GLN A 76 0.41 8.12 -9.01
CA GLN A 76 1.85 7.86 -8.95
C GLN A 76 2.57 8.82 -7.97
N HIS A 77 2.19 10.10 -7.92
CA HIS A 77 2.71 11.05 -6.93
C HIS A 77 2.31 10.71 -5.49
N ILE A 78 1.10 10.18 -5.27
CA ILE A 78 0.70 9.70 -3.95
C ILE A 78 1.55 8.49 -3.54
N ILE A 79 1.81 7.57 -4.46
CA ILE A 79 2.70 6.41 -4.22
C ILE A 79 4.10 6.90 -3.83
N LYS A 80 4.68 7.81 -4.62
CA LYS A 80 5.96 8.46 -4.30
C LYS A 80 5.94 9.09 -2.90
N TRP A 81 4.91 9.86 -2.57
CA TRP A 81 4.77 10.50 -1.26
C TRP A 81 4.69 9.49 -0.11
N MET A 82 4.00 8.36 -0.30
CA MET A 82 3.95 7.29 0.70
C MET A 82 5.32 6.66 0.92
N MET A 83 6.09 6.41 -0.15
CA MET A 83 7.47 5.90 -0.06
C MET A 83 8.33 6.81 0.80
N ASP A 84 8.21 8.13 0.62
CA ASP A 84 9.01 9.10 1.34
C ASP A 84 8.54 9.27 2.80
N ARG A 85 7.22 9.21 3.07
CA ARG A 85 6.66 9.52 4.39
C ARG A 85 6.58 8.32 5.34
N TYR A 86 6.40 7.12 4.82
CA TYR A 86 6.13 5.92 5.61
C TYR A 86 7.17 4.81 5.37
N ALA A 87 8.39 5.17 4.97
CA ALA A 87 9.46 4.21 4.69
C ALA A 87 9.76 3.26 5.86
N ASP A 88 9.54 3.69 7.10
CA ASP A 88 9.79 2.89 8.30
C ASP A 88 8.69 1.85 8.55
N VAL A 89 7.49 2.07 7.99
CA VAL A 89 6.29 1.23 8.20
C VAL A 89 6.02 0.34 6.98
N VAL A 90 6.29 0.82 5.77
CA VAL A 90 6.05 0.10 4.53
C VAL A 90 7.23 0.22 3.59
N LYS A 91 7.63 -0.91 2.99
CA LYS A 91 8.55 -0.93 1.84
C LYS A 91 7.74 -1.23 0.59
N LEU A 92 7.94 -0.47 -0.47
CA LEU A 92 7.20 -0.62 -1.71
C LEU A 92 8.05 -1.31 -2.77
N VAL A 93 7.55 -2.41 -3.33
CA VAL A 93 8.13 -3.08 -4.51
C VAL A 93 7.21 -2.78 -5.68
N LEU A 94 7.67 -1.91 -6.58
CA LEU A 94 6.87 -1.47 -7.72
C LEU A 94 7.05 -2.45 -8.88
N TYR A 95 5.98 -3.14 -9.27
CA TYR A 95 5.96 -3.96 -10.48
C TYR A 95 5.18 -3.22 -11.57
N SER A 96 5.82 -3.06 -12.72
CA SER A 96 5.24 -2.41 -13.90
C SER A 96 5.55 -3.27 -15.11
N ASP A 97 4.51 -3.67 -15.83
CA ASP A 97 4.65 -4.42 -17.07
C ASP A 97 4.59 -3.44 -18.23
N ASN A 98 5.73 -2.79 -18.48
CA ASN A 98 5.85 -1.79 -19.51
C ASN A 98 6.31 -2.50 -20.80
N ASP A 99 5.36 -3.08 -21.54
CA ASP A 99 5.52 -3.63 -22.90
C ASP A 99 5.86 -2.52 -23.94
N SER A 100 6.43 -1.40 -23.50
CA SER A 100 6.75 -0.23 -24.33
C SER A 100 7.99 -0.43 -25.22
N ASN A 101 8.57 -1.63 -25.29
CA ASN A 101 9.76 -1.96 -26.10
C ASN A 101 9.72 -3.40 -26.65
N LEU A 102 8.74 -3.70 -27.50
CA LEU A 102 8.84 -4.78 -28.49
C LEU A 102 8.56 -4.24 -29.89
#